data_AF-A0A9W5VWC8-F1
#
_entry.id   AF-A0A9W5VWC8-F1
#
_cell.length_a   1.000
_cell.length_b   1.000
_cell.length_c   1.000
_cell.angle_alpha   90.00
_cell.angle_beta   90.00
_cell.angle_gamma   90.00
#
_symmetry.space_group_name_H-M   'P 1'
#
loop_
_entity.id
_entity.type
_entity.pdbx_description
1 polymer ?
#
loop_
_entity_poly.entity_id
_entity_poly.type
_entity_poly.pdbx_seq_one_letter_code
_entity_poly.pdbx_strand_id
1 'polypeptide(L)' 'MTDKNLMDRTTEEFFGYVLTPEENERYSDEDLEEKLTEFGFTKAGPNIIPRLRGEVSWQYVEFYE' A
#
# COMPACT_ATOMS: atom_id res chain seq x y z
N MET A 1 8.48 4.54 18.58
CA MET A 1 8.77 4.33 17.15
C MET A 1 8.09 5.47 16.44
N THR A 2 8.84 6.34 15.76
CA THR A 2 8.25 7.49 15.06
C THR A 2 7.30 6.95 14.02
N ASP A 3 6.02 7.30 14.13
CA ASP A 3 5.01 6.97 13.12
C ASP A 3 5.41 7.69 11.84
N LYS A 4 6.06 6.94 10.94
CA LYS A 4 6.59 7.47 9.69
C LYS A 4 5.44 7.46 8.71
N ASN A 5 5.10 8.65 8.22
CA ASN A 5 4.02 8.84 7.26
C ASN A 5 4.21 7.92 6.04
N LEU A 6 3.14 7.30 5.54
CA LEU A 6 3.20 6.42 4.37
C LEU A 6 3.98 7.03 3.20
N MET A 7 3.83 8.33 2.94
CA MET A 7 4.44 9.00 1.80
C MET A 7 5.96 9.18 1.95
N ASP A 8 6.49 9.07 3.17
CA ASP A 8 7.93 9.13 3.48
C ASP A 8 8.58 7.73 3.57
N ARG A 9 7.80 6.67 3.32
CA ARG A 9 8.29 5.29 3.35
C ARG A 9 9.05 4.97 2.06
N THR A 10 10.10 4.17 2.23
CA THR A 10 10.77 3.53 1.11
C THR A 10 9.86 2.49 0.47
N THR A 11 10.18 2.11 -0.77
CA THR A 11 9.47 1.04 -1.48
C THR A 11 9.38 -0.26 -0.66
N GLU A 12 10.46 -0.66 0.01
CA GLU A 12 10.47 -1.86 0.86
C GLU A 12 9.57 -1.70 2.09
N GLU A 13 9.56 -0.53 2.74
CA GLU A 13 8.67 -0.24 3.86
C GLU A 13 7.20 -0.12 3.45
N PHE A 14 6.93 0.16 2.17
CA PHE A 14 5.59 0.31 1.61
C PHE A 14 4.96 -1.07 1.29
N PHE A 15 5.75 -1.99 0.73
CA PHE A 15 5.31 -3.35 0.47
C PHE A 15 5.25 -4.16 1.77
N GLY A 16 4.05 -4.55 2.20
CA GLY A 16 3.83 -5.21 3.49
C GLY A 16 3.26 -4.29 4.56
N TYR A 17 3.09 -3.01 4.26
CA TYR A 17 2.44 -2.05 5.16
C TYR A 17 0.92 -2.11 5.03
N VAL A 18 0.22 -1.95 6.16
CA VAL A 18 -1.23 -1.79 6.21
C VAL A 18 -1.52 -0.43 6.81
N LEU A 19 -2.32 0.36 6.11
CA LEU A 19 -2.72 1.69 6.52
C LEU A 19 -3.49 1.64 7.83
N THR A 20 -3.18 2.59 8.71
CA THR A 20 -4.02 2.85 9.88
C THR A 20 -5.37 3.42 9.44
N PRO A 21 -6.42 3.37 10.29
CA PRO A 21 -7.71 3.98 9.95
C PRO A 21 -7.60 5.46 9.55
N GLU A 22 -6.78 6.23 10.26
CA GLU A 22 -6.55 7.65 9.99
C GLU A 22 -5.88 7.87 8.63
N GLU A 23 -4.91 7.03 8.26
CA GLU A 23 -4.26 7.08 6.95
C GLU A 23 -5.22 6.64 5.83
N ASN A 24 -6.09 5.67 6.10
CA ASN A 24 -7.08 5.21 5.14
C ASN A 24 -8.08 6.31 4.76
N GLU A 25 -8.50 7.12 5.72
CA GLU A 25 -9.35 8.29 5.47
C GLU A 25 -8.59 9.45 4.81
N ARG A 26 -7.29 9.56 5.09
CA ARG A 26 -6.44 10.66 4.60
C ARG A 26 -5.97 10.48 3.16
N TYR A 27 -5.68 9.26 2.75
CA TYR A 27 -5.15 8.96 1.42
C TYR A 27 -6.22 8.34 0.53
N SER A 28 -6.44 8.93 -0.63
CA SER A 28 -7.30 8.40 -1.68
C SER A 28 -6.56 7.31 -2.45
N ASP A 29 -7.29 6.47 -3.18
CA ASP A 29 -6.66 5.47 -4.04
C ASP A 29 -5.78 6.12 -5.11
N GLU A 30 -6.15 7.30 -5.62
CA GLU A 30 -5.34 8.09 -6.55
C GLU A 30 -3.99 8.53 -5.93
N ASP A 31 -3.98 8.95 -4.66
CA ASP A 31 -2.73 9.29 -3.95
C ASP A 31 -1.80 8.08 -3.84
N LEU A 32 -2.37 6.90 -3.60
CA LEU A 32 -1.64 5.64 -3.52
C LEU A 32 -1.12 5.19 -4.90
N GLU A 33 -1.90 5.41 -5.97
CA GLU A 33 -1.48 5.14 -7.35
C GLU A 33 -0.36 6.09 -7.81
N GLU A 34 -0.43 7.37 -7.44
CA GLU A 34 0.64 8.34 -7.71
C GLU A 34 1.92 7.88 -7.00
N LYS A 35 1.82 7.48 -5.73
CA LYS A 35 2.97 6.99 -4.97
C LYS A 35 3.59 5.73 -5.58
N LEU A 36 2.76 4.79 -6.03
CA LEU A 36 3.21 3.60 -6.75
C LEU A 36 3.91 3.96 -8.06
N THR A 37 3.41 4.98 -8.76
CA THR A 37 4.04 5.51 -9.98
C THR A 37 5.39 6.15 -9.69
N GLU A 38 5.54 6.90 -8.58
CA GLU A 38 6.84 7.42 -8.14
C GLU A 38 7.86 6.29 -7.89
N PHE A 39 7.39 5.15 -7.39
CA PHE A 39 8.22 3.95 -7.21
C PHE A 39 8.47 3.15 -8.51
N GLY A 40 7.88 3.56 -9.64
CA GLY A 40 8.02 2.90 -10.94
C GLY A 40 6.99 1.81 -11.23
N PHE A 41 5.96 1.66 -10.40
CA PHE A 41 4.93 0.62 -10.50
C PHE A 41 3.59 1.14 -11.02
N THR A 42 3.56 1.52 -12.30
CA THR A 42 2.39 2.11 -12.98
C THR A 42 1.17 1.18 -13.17
N LYS A 43 1.30 -0.11 -12.89
CA LYS A 43 0.21 -1.10 -13.05
C LYS A 43 -0.04 -1.95 -11.80
N ALA A 44 0.62 -1.64 -10.69
CA ALA A 44 0.51 -2.41 -9.47
C ALA A 44 -0.66 -1.99 -8.58
N GLY A 45 -1.27 -0.82 -8.82
CA GLY A 45 -2.38 -0.26 -8.04
C GLY A 45 -3.46 -1.28 -7.65
N PRO A 46 -4.09 -1.97 -8.62
CA PRO A 46 -5.14 -2.96 -8.35
C PRO A 46 -4.72 -4.14 -7.47
N ASN A 47 -3.42 -4.46 -7.42
CA ASN A 47 -2.90 -5.51 -6.54
C ASN A 47 -2.49 -4.95 -5.17
N ILE A 48 -1.89 -3.76 -5.13
CA ILE A 48 -1.21 -3.27 -3.95
C ILE A 48 -2.16 -2.46 -3.06
N ILE A 49 -3.05 -1.66 -3.64
CA ILE A 49 -3.96 -0.80 -2.89
C ILE A 49 -4.88 -1.60 -1.96
N PRO A 50 -5.56 -2.69 -2.38
CA PRO A 50 -6.38 -3.49 -1.46
C PRO A 50 -5.58 -4.07 -0.28
N ARG A 51 -4.27 -4.32 -0.48
CA ARG A 51 -3.39 -4.82 0.58
C ARG A 51 -2.98 -3.71 1.55
N LEU A 52 -2.72 -2.50 1.04
CA LEU A 52 -2.51 -1.31 1.86
C LEU A 52 -3.75 -0.96 2.68
N ARG A 53 -4.95 -1.08 2.09
CA ARG A 53 -6.24 -0.87 2.77
C ARG A 53 -6.52 -1.93 3.86
N GLY A 54 -5.77 -3.04 3.86
CA GLY A 54 -6.00 -4.16 4.76
C GLY A 54 -7.18 -5.04 4.34
N GLU A 55 -7.75 -4.84 3.16
CA GLU A 55 -8.83 -5.66 2.59
C GLU A 55 -8.30 -7.05 2.18
N VAL A 56 -7.04 -7.09 1.72
CA VAL A 56 -6.33 -8.33 1.35
C VAL A 56 -5.06 -8.44 2.17
N SER A 57 -4.78 -9.61 2.74
CA SER A 57 -3.53 -9.82 3.46
C SER A 57 -2.33 -9.80 2.51
N TRP A 58 -1.24 -9.14 2.92
CA TRP A 58 0.05 -9.23 2.24
C TRP A 58 0.64 -10.65 2.22
N GLN A 59 0.24 -11.48 3.19
CA GLN A 59 0.62 -12.88 3.28
C GLN A 59 -0.33 -13.80 2.51
N TYR A 60 -1.35 -13.23 1.83
CA TYR A 60 -2.23 -14.02 0.98
C TYR A 60 -1.47 -14.49 -0.26
N VAL A 61 -0.93 -15.70 -0.16
CA VAL A 61 -0.47 -16.49 -1.30
C VAL A 61 -1.73 -17.18 -1.84
N GLU A 62 -2.14 -16.86 -3.07
CA GLU A 62 -3.03 -17.75 -3.83
C GLU A 62 -2.31 -19.08 -4.03
N PHE A 63 -2.40 -19.97 -3.04
CA PHE A 63 -2.20 -21.38 -3.28
C PHE A 63 -3.37 -21.81 -4.17
N TYR A 64 -3.14 -21.84 -5.47
CA TYR A 64 -4.00 -22.58 -6.39
C TYR A 64 -3.90 -24.06 -6.02
N GLU A 65 -5.02 -24.63 -5.58
CA GLU A 65 -5.29 -26.09 -5.56
C GLU A 65 -5.15 -26.70 -6.97
#